data_AF-A0A6J7ZX06-F1
#
_entry.id   AF-A0A6J7ZX06-F1
#
_cell.length_a   1.000
_cell.length_b   1.000
_cell.length_c   1.000
_cell.angle_alpha   90.00
_cell.angle_beta   90.00
_cell.angle_gamma   90.00
#
_symmetry.space_group_name_H-M   'P 1'
#
loop_
_entity.id
_entity.type
_entity.pdbx_description
1 polymer ?
#
loop_
_entity_poly.entity_id
_entity_poly.type
_entity_poly.pdbx_seq_one_letter_code
_entity_poly.pdbx_strand_id
1 'polypeptide(L)'
;MGNIDFEIYTKIYDTVIPVIPVMDYAYGIWGIKRYDSHERLQYRAIRKFIGISKCAPIPAVLGDMGWLPVDIHTQCNAIRLWCHLMKMPDNRLCRKVFCWDIDTSTRYKNTWFNNIKTILNTFNITHLINYSGDDISTNYVLETVKSSIKDETHFLIYFDRYTDARNILLRELPSIHPVNIDHVDELPPNDRSHYNTF
;
A
#
# COMPACT_ATOMS: atom_id res chain seq x y z
N MET A 1 8.18 23.35 -13.24
CA MET A 1 7.00 23.57 -12.37
C MET A 1 7.53 23.66 -10.96
N GLY A 2 7.05 24.62 -10.16
CA GLY A 2 7.72 25.04 -8.91
C GLY A 2 8.07 23.89 -7.97
N ASN A 3 9.23 23.99 -7.32
CA ASN A 3 9.69 23.09 -6.27
C ASN A 3 8.73 23.19 -5.07
N ILE A 4 7.61 22.47 -5.14
CA ILE A 4 6.77 22.20 -3.99
C ILE A 4 7.45 21.07 -3.24
N ASP A 5 7.70 21.27 -1.96
CA ASP A 5 8.29 20.24 -1.11
C ASP A 5 7.37 19.01 -1.03
N PHE A 6 7.96 17.83 -0.89
CA PHE A 6 7.23 16.55 -0.83
C PHE A 6 6.21 16.54 0.30
N GLU A 7 6.58 17.10 1.46
CA GLU A 7 5.69 17.18 2.61
C GLU A 7 4.46 18.05 2.32
N ILE A 8 4.67 19.19 1.67
CA ILE A 8 3.58 20.10 1.28
C ILE A 8 2.66 19.42 0.27
N TYR A 9 3.24 18.73 -0.72
CA TYR A 9 2.46 18.04 -1.74
C TYR A 9 1.64 16.88 -1.16
N THR A 10 2.24 16.10 -0.26
CA THR A 10 1.54 15.03 0.45
C THR A 10 0.40 15.60 1.30
N LYS A 11 0.64 16.70 2.01
CA LYS A 11 -0.41 17.37 2.78
C LYS A 11 -1.55 17.87 1.90
N ILE A 12 -1.26 18.43 0.73
CA ILE A 12 -2.28 18.84 -0.25
C ILE A 12 -3.06 17.63 -0.76
N TYR A 13 -2.38 16.51 -1.00
CA TYR A 13 -3.03 15.28 -1.43
C TYR A 13 -3.98 14.72 -0.35
N ASP A 14 -3.53 14.67 0.90
CA ASP A 14 -4.32 14.14 2.01
C ASP A 14 -5.52 15.03 2.36
N THR A 15 -5.41 16.35 2.17
CA THR A 15 -6.42 17.32 2.64
C THR A 15 -7.28 17.94 1.55
N VAL A 16 -6.72 18.20 0.36
CA VAL A 16 -7.36 19.00 -0.71
C VAL A 16 -7.72 18.14 -1.91
N ILE A 17 -6.90 17.14 -2.25
CA ILE A 17 -7.22 16.28 -3.39
C ILE A 17 -8.40 15.38 -3.00
N PRO A 18 -9.53 15.43 -3.74
CA PRO A 18 -10.80 14.86 -3.28
C PRO A 18 -10.78 13.35 -3.11
N VAL A 19 -9.73 12.65 -3.54
CA VAL A 19 -9.70 11.19 -3.52
C VAL A 19 -9.76 10.65 -2.10
N ILE A 20 -8.95 11.16 -1.17
CA ILE A 20 -8.97 10.66 0.22
C ILE A 20 -10.20 11.16 0.99
N PRO A 21 -10.44 12.48 1.15
CA PRO A 21 -11.53 12.97 1.99
C PRO A 21 -12.94 12.59 1.48
N VAL A 22 -13.16 12.49 0.17
CA VAL A 22 -14.46 12.06 -0.37
C VAL A 22 -14.66 10.57 -0.13
N MET A 23 -13.63 9.75 -0.34
CA MET A 23 -13.73 8.31 -0.11
C MET A 23 -13.85 8.00 1.40
N ASP A 24 -13.18 8.77 2.24
CA ASP A 24 -13.27 8.70 3.69
C ASP A 24 -14.62 9.14 4.24
N TYR A 25 -15.34 9.99 3.52
CA TYR A 25 -16.73 10.26 3.88
C TYR A 25 -17.67 9.16 3.38
N ALA A 26 -17.45 8.71 2.14
CA ALA A 26 -18.40 7.86 1.43
C ALA A 26 -18.26 6.36 1.71
N TYR A 27 -17.18 5.88 2.35
CA TYR A 27 -16.92 4.45 2.53
C TYR A 27 -18.03 3.71 3.30
N GLY A 28 -18.75 4.40 4.20
CA GLY A 28 -19.88 3.82 4.93
C GLY A 28 -21.12 3.59 4.05
N ILE A 29 -21.24 4.29 2.91
CA ILE A 29 -22.40 4.25 2.01
C ILE A 29 -22.08 3.45 0.75
N TRP A 30 -20.95 3.73 0.10
CA TRP A 30 -20.58 3.10 -1.17
C TRP A 30 -19.98 1.71 -1.01
N GLY A 31 -19.71 1.30 0.23
CA GLY A 31 -19.06 0.03 0.53
C GLY A 31 -17.62 0.01 0.03
N ILE A 32 -17.07 -1.20 -0.08
CA ILE A 32 -15.64 -1.42 -0.25
C ILE A 32 -15.35 -1.92 -1.68
N LYS A 33 -16.03 -1.31 -2.65
CA LYS A 33 -15.82 -1.63 -4.06
C LYS A 33 -14.57 -0.91 -4.55
N ARG A 34 -13.73 -1.65 -5.26
CA ARG A 34 -12.58 -1.11 -5.98
C ARG A 34 -13.06 -0.33 -7.19
N TYR A 35 -12.57 0.90 -7.35
CA TYR A 35 -12.83 1.72 -8.52
C TYR A 35 -11.50 2.23 -9.11
N ASP A 36 -11.17 1.75 -10.32
CA ASP A 36 -9.95 2.13 -11.04
C ASP A 36 -9.82 3.64 -11.28
N SER A 37 -10.93 4.37 -11.31
CA SER A 37 -10.95 5.81 -11.54
C SER A 37 -10.17 6.58 -10.48
N HIS A 38 -10.27 6.17 -9.21
CA HIS A 38 -9.60 6.83 -8.09
C HIS A 38 -8.09 6.53 -8.11
N GLU A 39 -7.71 5.28 -8.37
CA GLU A 39 -6.30 4.89 -8.51
C GLU A 39 -5.63 5.60 -9.69
N ARG A 40 -6.31 5.70 -10.83
CA ARG A 40 -5.81 6.44 -12.00
C ARG A 40 -5.57 7.92 -11.67
N LEU A 41 -6.43 8.53 -10.86
CA LEU A 41 -6.24 9.91 -10.42
C LEU A 41 -5.02 10.06 -9.50
N GLN A 42 -4.85 9.13 -8.54
CA GLN A 42 -3.65 9.07 -7.69
C GLN A 42 -2.38 8.95 -8.54
N TYR A 43 -2.32 7.99 -9.48
CA TYR A 43 -1.13 7.81 -10.33
C TYR A 43 -0.84 9.03 -11.19
N ARG A 44 -1.86 9.73 -11.68
CA ARG A 44 -1.68 10.98 -12.43
C ARG A 44 -1.12 12.09 -11.54
N ALA A 45 -1.57 12.19 -10.30
CA ALA A 45 -1.04 13.15 -9.34
C ALA A 45 0.43 12.87 -9.02
N ILE A 46 0.78 11.62 -8.72
CA ILE A 46 2.17 11.23 -8.40
C ILE A 46 3.10 11.51 -9.58
N ARG A 47 2.73 11.08 -10.80
CA ARG A 47 3.56 11.32 -12.01
C ARG A 47 3.79 12.80 -12.27
N LYS A 48 2.77 13.64 -12.04
CA LYS A 48 2.89 15.08 -12.24
C LYS A 48 3.80 15.72 -11.20
N PHE A 49 3.84 15.20 -9.98
CA PHE A 49 4.72 15.67 -8.91
C PHE A 49 6.18 15.28 -9.17
N ILE A 50 6.46 14.00 -9.42
CA ILE A 50 7.83 13.52 -9.64
C ILE A 50 8.37 13.94 -11.03
N GLY A 51 7.48 14.26 -11.97
CA GLY A 51 7.87 14.64 -13.34
C GLY A 51 8.20 13.44 -14.24
N ILE A 52 7.73 12.24 -13.88
CA ILE A 52 7.99 11.01 -14.62
C ILE A 52 7.07 10.89 -15.84
N SER A 53 7.55 10.20 -16.88
CA SER A 53 6.75 9.90 -18.07
C SER A 53 5.47 9.11 -17.75
N LYS A 54 4.50 9.21 -18.66
CA LYS A 54 3.23 8.45 -18.57
C LYS A 54 3.46 6.93 -18.66
N CYS A 55 4.59 6.50 -19.22
CA CYS A 55 4.90 5.09 -19.47
C CYS A 55 5.56 4.38 -18.29
N ALA A 56 5.97 5.11 -17.24
CA ALA A 56 6.64 4.46 -16.11
C ALA A 56 5.72 3.45 -15.42
N PRO A 57 6.27 2.31 -14.95
CA PRO A 57 5.48 1.29 -14.30
C PRO A 57 4.84 1.79 -12.99
N ILE A 58 3.59 1.38 -12.72
CA ILE A 58 2.84 1.78 -11.52
C ILE A 58 3.58 1.42 -10.21
N PRO A 59 4.21 0.24 -10.07
CA PRO A 59 4.96 -0.10 -8.87
C PRO A 59 6.14 0.83 -8.60
N ALA A 60 6.86 1.29 -9.64
CA ALA A 60 7.93 2.26 -9.47
C ALA A 60 7.39 3.62 -9.01
N VAL A 61 6.27 4.07 -9.61
CA VAL A 61 5.61 5.33 -9.22
C VAL A 61 5.13 5.29 -7.77
N LEU A 62 4.60 4.16 -7.31
CA LEU A 62 4.16 3.98 -5.92
C LEU A 62 5.35 3.84 -4.95
N GLY A 63 6.39 3.10 -5.34
CA GLY A 63 7.61 2.93 -4.55
C GLY A 63 8.35 4.24 -4.30
N ASP A 64 8.47 5.08 -5.33
CA ASP A 64 9.14 6.38 -5.23
C ASP A 64 8.37 7.37 -4.33
N MET A 65 7.03 7.29 -4.29
CA MET A 65 6.20 8.20 -3.51
C MET A 65 5.92 7.69 -2.08
N GLY A 66 5.94 6.38 -1.87
CA GLY A 66 5.59 5.75 -0.59
C GLY A 66 4.12 5.89 -0.18
N TRP A 67 3.24 6.27 -1.11
CA TRP A 67 1.81 6.41 -0.84
C TRP A 67 1.09 5.06 -0.86
N LEU A 68 0.12 4.89 0.04
CA LEU A 68 -0.76 3.72 0.03
C LEU A 68 -1.79 3.83 -1.11
N PRO A 69 -2.15 2.71 -1.76
CA PRO A 69 -3.28 2.66 -2.67
C PRO A 69 -4.58 3.10 -1.99
N VAL A 70 -5.44 3.79 -2.74
CA VAL A 70 -6.73 4.30 -2.25
C VAL A 70 -7.63 3.18 -1.68
N ASP A 71 -7.63 2.02 -2.32
CA ASP A 71 -8.43 0.88 -1.89
C ASP A 71 -8.10 0.48 -0.46
N ILE A 72 -6.81 0.45 -0.12
CA ILE A 72 -6.33 0.11 1.21
C ILE A 72 -6.80 1.14 2.25
N HIS A 73 -6.79 2.42 1.87
CA HIS A 73 -7.30 3.50 2.71
C HIS A 73 -8.78 3.29 3.06
N THR A 74 -9.60 2.99 2.04
CA THR A 74 -11.04 2.77 2.21
C THR A 74 -11.35 1.52 3.03
N GLN A 75 -10.58 0.45 2.85
CA GLN A 75 -10.67 -0.77 3.67
C GLN A 75 -10.36 -0.46 5.14
N CYS A 76 -9.30 0.29 5.42
CA CYS A 76 -8.93 0.67 6.79
C CYS A 76 -10.06 1.48 7.47
N ASN A 77 -10.65 2.43 6.75
CA ASN A 77 -11.75 3.23 7.29
C ASN A 77 -13.05 2.44 7.47
N ALA A 78 -13.35 1.50 6.57
CA ALA A 78 -14.46 0.59 6.72
C ALA A 78 -14.30 -0.31 7.96
N ILE A 79 -13.09 -0.81 8.21
CA ILE A 79 -12.76 -1.57 9.44
C ILE A 79 -12.90 -0.69 10.68
N ARG A 80 -12.45 0.57 10.65
CA ARG A 80 -12.64 1.52 11.78
C ARG A 80 -14.11 1.69 12.12
N LEU A 81 -14.96 1.87 11.11
CA LEU A 81 -16.40 1.99 11.31
C LEU A 81 -16.99 0.71 11.87
N TRP A 82 -16.59 -0.45 11.38
CA TRP A 82 -17.01 -1.73 11.95
C TRP A 82 -16.63 -1.84 13.43
N CYS A 83 -15.38 -1.54 13.80
CA CYS A 83 -14.97 -1.53 15.21
C CYS A 83 -15.76 -0.50 16.04
N HIS A 84 -16.08 0.66 15.47
CA HIS A 84 -16.90 1.66 16.15
C HIS A 84 -18.33 1.17 16.37
N LEU A 85 -18.94 0.54 15.37
CA LEU A 85 -20.27 -0.05 15.45
C LEU A 85 -20.31 -1.21 16.45
N MET A 86 -19.23 -2.00 16.57
CA MET A 86 -19.08 -3.08 17.57
C MET A 86 -19.18 -2.57 19.01
N LYS A 87 -18.62 -1.39 19.29
CA LYS A 87 -18.58 -0.77 20.64
C LYS A 87 -19.79 0.11 20.94
N MET A 88 -20.66 0.32 19.96
CA MET A 88 -21.80 1.23 20.10
C MET A 88 -22.93 0.55 20.89
N PRO A 89 -23.62 1.26 21.81
CA PRO A 89 -24.75 0.69 22.54
C PRO A 89 -25.94 0.38 21.61
N ASP A 90 -26.68 -0.69 21.93
CA ASP A 90 -27.80 -1.21 21.12
C ASP A 90 -29.01 -0.28 21.04
N ASN A 91 -29.06 0.77 21.85
CA ASN A 91 -30.12 1.77 21.79
C ASN A 91 -30.02 2.68 20.54
N ARG A 92 -28.83 2.84 19.95
CA ARG A 92 -28.60 3.73 18.81
C ARG A 92 -29.07 3.12 17.49
N LEU A 93 -29.64 3.97 16.62
CA LEU A 93 -30.14 3.55 15.31
C LEU A 93 -29.06 2.87 14.45
N CYS A 94 -27.84 3.44 14.41
CA CYS A 94 -26.74 2.90 13.61
C CYS A 94 -26.40 1.45 14.02
N ARG A 95 -26.44 1.15 15.33
CA ARG A 95 -26.21 -0.20 15.86
C ARG A 95 -27.34 -1.15 15.45
N LYS A 96 -28.59 -0.72 15.54
CA LYS A 96 -29.75 -1.51 15.11
C LYS A 96 -29.72 -1.83 13.61
N VAL A 97 -29.41 -0.84 12.77
CA VAL A 97 -29.26 -1.03 11.31
C VAL A 97 -28.12 -1.99 11.01
N PHE A 98 -27.03 -1.90 11.77
CA PHE A 98 -25.90 -2.80 11.62
C PHE A 98 -26.23 -4.24 12.06
N CYS A 99 -26.93 -4.44 13.17
CA CYS A 99 -27.45 -5.76 13.58
C CYS A 99 -28.37 -6.34 12.50
N TRP A 100 -29.24 -5.52 11.92
CA TRP A 100 -30.08 -5.91 10.80
C TRP A 100 -29.26 -6.30 9.56
N ASP A 101 -28.16 -5.61 9.25
CA ASP A 101 -27.25 -5.98 8.16
C ASP A 101 -26.55 -7.34 8.42
N ILE A 102 -26.17 -7.65 9.67
CA ILE A 102 -25.65 -8.97 10.06
C ILE A 102 -26.72 -10.05 9.86
N ASP A 103 -27.95 -9.83 10.34
CA ASP A 103 -29.02 -10.80 10.17
C ASP A 103 -29.32 -11.04 8.68
N THR A 104 -29.29 -9.97 7.90
CA THR A 104 -29.50 -9.99 6.44
C THR A 104 -28.33 -10.66 5.71
N SER A 105 -27.10 -10.60 6.25
CA SER A 105 -25.89 -11.19 5.64
C SER A 105 -25.95 -12.71 5.57
N THR A 106 -26.78 -13.34 6.40
CA THR A 106 -27.03 -14.79 6.35
C THR A 106 -27.83 -15.19 5.10
N ARG A 107 -28.66 -14.27 4.58
CA ARG A 107 -29.55 -14.50 3.43
C ARG A 107 -28.98 -13.94 2.13
N TYR A 108 -28.26 -12.83 2.18
CA TYR A 108 -27.73 -12.14 1.00
C TYR A 108 -26.20 -12.02 1.07
N LYS A 109 -25.52 -12.38 -0.03
CA LYS A 109 -24.06 -12.30 -0.13
C LYS A 109 -23.52 -10.87 -0.29
N ASN A 110 -24.32 -9.94 -0.80
CA ASN A 110 -23.90 -8.58 -1.15
C ASN A 110 -24.19 -7.54 -0.05
N THR A 111 -24.04 -7.91 1.22
CA THR A 111 -24.21 -6.98 2.35
C THR A 111 -22.90 -6.28 2.69
N TRP A 112 -23.00 -5.16 3.39
CA TRP A 112 -21.81 -4.43 3.84
C TRP A 112 -20.96 -5.28 4.78
N PHE A 113 -21.59 -5.99 5.73
CA PHE A 113 -20.91 -6.90 6.64
C PHE A 113 -20.19 -8.05 5.92
N ASN A 114 -20.77 -8.62 4.85
CA ASN A 114 -20.10 -9.66 4.08
C ASN A 114 -18.85 -9.12 3.36
N ASN A 115 -18.87 -7.87 2.88
CA ASN A 115 -17.67 -7.22 2.34
C ASN A 115 -16.59 -7.05 3.42
N ILE A 116 -16.97 -6.63 4.63
CA ILE A 116 -16.04 -6.56 5.78
C ILE A 116 -15.45 -7.94 6.08
N LYS A 117 -16.28 -8.99 6.10
CA LYS A 117 -15.83 -10.37 6.32
C LYS A 117 -14.84 -10.84 5.25
N THR A 118 -15.07 -10.49 3.98
CA THR A 118 -14.11 -10.80 2.91
C THR A 118 -12.76 -10.11 3.12
N ILE A 119 -12.74 -8.86 3.56
CA ILE A 119 -11.50 -8.12 3.83
C ILE A 119 -10.76 -8.71 5.03
N LEU A 120 -11.49 -9.02 6.11
CA LEU A 120 -10.91 -9.67 7.28
C LEU A 120 -10.35 -11.05 6.92
N ASN A 121 -10.99 -11.78 6.00
CA ASN A 121 -10.43 -13.03 5.45
C ASN A 121 -9.16 -12.79 4.64
N THR A 122 -9.12 -11.75 3.79
CA THR A 122 -7.92 -11.39 3.01
C THR A 122 -6.72 -11.16 3.92
N PHE A 123 -6.92 -10.55 5.08
CA PHE A 123 -5.86 -10.30 6.06
C PHE A 123 -5.66 -11.44 7.09
N ASN A 124 -6.40 -12.56 6.98
CA ASN A 124 -6.39 -13.67 7.95
C ASN A 124 -6.80 -13.29 9.39
N ILE A 125 -7.62 -12.25 9.56
CA ILE A 125 -8.08 -11.70 10.85
C ILE A 125 -9.53 -12.12 11.16
N THR A 126 -10.06 -13.14 10.49
CA THR A 126 -11.46 -13.57 10.62
C THR A 126 -11.86 -13.95 12.04
N HIS A 127 -10.90 -14.40 12.85
CA HIS A 127 -11.14 -14.80 14.24
C HIS A 127 -11.70 -13.65 15.11
N LEU A 128 -11.40 -12.39 14.77
CA LEU A 128 -11.90 -11.22 15.50
C LEU A 128 -13.41 -10.99 15.35
N ILE A 129 -14.05 -11.58 14.33
CA ILE A 129 -15.50 -11.42 14.12
C ILE A 129 -16.30 -12.08 15.25
N ASN A 130 -15.76 -13.15 15.85
CA ASN A 130 -16.45 -13.93 16.88
C ASN A 130 -16.29 -13.35 18.29
N TYR A 131 -15.40 -12.37 18.48
CA TYR A 131 -15.19 -11.73 19.77
C TYR A 131 -16.23 -10.61 19.96
N SER A 132 -17.00 -10.70 21.04
CA SER A 132 -18.02 -9.73 21.40
C SER A 132 -17.42 -8.45 22.00
N GLY A 133 -17.65 -7.31 21.34
CA GLY A 133 -17.79 -5.95 21.90
C GLY A 133 -16.61 -5.31 22.62
N ASP A 134 -16.08 -5.94 23.66
CA ASP A 134 -15.34 -5.25 24.72
C ASP A 134 -13.81 -5.34 24.58
N ASP A 135 -13.26 -6.36 23.90
CA ASP A 135 -11.80 -6.58 23.84
C ASP A 135 -11.13 -6.18 22.51
N ILE A 136 -11.88 -5.74 21.49
CA ILE A 136 -11.29 -5.40 20.19
C ILE A 136 -10.65 -4.01 20.27
N SER A 137 -9.34 -3.95 20.56
CA SER A 137 -8.56 -2.73 20.39
C SER A 137 -8.51 -2.35 18.91
N THR A 138 -9.16 -1.25 18.54
CA THR A 138 -9.17 -0.73 17.16
C THR A 138 -7.75 -0.48 16.64
N ASN A 139 -6.84 -0.12 17.54
CA ASN A 139 -5.43 0.06 17.22
C ASN A 139 -4.75 -1.25 16.87
N TYR A 140 -5.05 -2.35 17.58
CA TYR A 140 -4.50 -3.67 17.26
C TYR A 140 -4.90 -4.09 15.84
N VAL A 141 -6.20 -4.00 15.51
CA VAL A 141 -6.71 -4.37 14.17
C VAL A 141 -6.07 -3.51 13.08
N LEU A 142 -5.96 -2.20 13.32
CA LEU A 142 -5.33 -1.30 12.36
C LEU A 142 -3.83 -1.56 12.19
N GLU A 143 -3.11 -1.83 13.27
CA GLU A 143 -1.68 -2.13 13.18
C GLU A 143 -1.43 -3.49 12.54
N THR A 144 -2.29 -4.50 12.75
CA THR A 144 -2.20 -5.79 12.03
C THR A 144 -2.50 -5.61 10.54
N VAL A 145 -3.55 -4.86 10.19
CA VAL A 145 -3.87 -4.54 8.79
C VAL A 145 -2.72 -3.76 8.14
N LYS A 146 -2.23 -2.70 8.79
CA LYS A 146 -1.06 -1.92 8.31
C LYS A 146 0.21 -2.76 8.18
N SER A 147 0.47 -3.66 9.12
CA SER A 147 1.64 -4.55 9.07
C SER A 147 1.49 -5.55 7.92
N SER A 148 0.31 -6.13 7.74
CA SER A 148 0.01 -6.99 6.58
C SER A 148 0.14 -6.24 5.25
N ILE A 149 -0.26 -4.97 5.20
CA ILE A 149 -0.08 -4.11 4.02
C ILE A 149 1.38 -3.78 3.78
N LYS A 150 2.19 -3.54 4.83
CA LYS A 150 3.64 -3.34 4.69
C LYS A 150 4.31 -4.57 4.10
N ASP A 151 3.90 -5.76 4.54
CA ASP A 151 4.41 -7.01 3.99
C ASP A 151 3.97 -7.19 2.54
N GLU A 152 2.72 -6.85 2.18
CA GLU A 152 2.19 -6.96 0.82
C GLU A 152 2.75 -5.88 -0.14
N THR A 153 3.00 -4.67 0.33
CA THR A 153 3.67 -3.60 -0.45
C THR A 153 5.15 -3.89 -0.60
N HIS A 154 5.83 -4.39 0.43
CA HIS A 154 7.17 -4.95 0.32
C HIS A 154 7.18 -6.12 -0.67
N PHE A 155 6.17 -6.99 -0.66
CA PHE A 155 6.00 -8.08 -1.61
C PHE A 155 5.69 -7.61 -3.04
N LEU A 156 4.90 -6.55 -3.25
CA LEU A 156 4.63 -5.97 -4.58
C LEU A 156 5.84 -5.20 -5.14
N ILE A 157 6.69 -4.67 -4.26
CA ILE A 157 7.99 -4.10 -4.61
C ILE A 157 8.99 -5.23 -4.90
N TYR A 158 8.87 -6.39 -4.26
CA TYR A 158 9.84 -7.49 -4.33
C TYR A 158 9.49 -8.72 -5.18
N PHE A 159 8.24 -9.04 -5.58
CA PHE A 159 7.98 -10.28 -6.33
C PHE A 159 6.83 -10.34 -7.37
N ASP A 160 7.21 -11.02 -8.47
CA ASP A 160 6.52 -11.87 -9.45
C ASP A 160 6.28 -11.37 -10.89
N ARG A 161 6.02 -10.08 -11.12
CA ARG A 161 6.06 -9.53 -12.50
C ARG A 161 7.42 -8.92 -12.88
N TYR A 162 8.28 -8.71 -11.89
CA TYR A 162 9.58 -8.09 -12.03
C TYR A 162 10.75 -9.02 -11.78
N THR A 163 10.53 -10.26 -11.34
CA THR A 163 11.59 -11.27 -11.32
C THR A 163 12.13 -11.47 -12.73
N ASP A 164 11.25 -11.63 -13.72
CA ASP A 164 11.65 -11.73 -15.13
C ASP A 164 12.26 -10.43 -15.67
N ALA A 165 11.62 -9.27 -15.48
CA ALA A 165 12.15 -8.01 -16.02
C ALA A 165 13.47 -7.57 -15.34
N ARG A 166 13.65 -7.85 -14.04
CA ARG A 166 14.92 -7.64 -13.31
C ARG A 166 15.98 -8.63 -13.77
N ASN A 167 15.64 -9.91 -13.94
CA ASN A 167 16.58 -10.91 -14.44
C ASN A 167 16.97 -10.65 -15.91
N ILE A 168 16.05 -10.12 -16.72
CA ILE A 168 16.30 -9.63 -18.08
C ILE A 168 17.21 -8.39 -18.02
N LEU A 169 16.88 -7.37 -17.23
CA LEU A 169 17.75 -6.18 -17.08
C LEU A 169 19.15 -6.54 -16.57
N LEU A 170 19.27 -7.44 -15.59
CA LEU A 170 20.55 -7.90 -15.06
C LEU A 170 21.31 -8.81 -16.05
N ARG A 171 20.61 -9.53 -16.94
CA ARG A 171 21.22 -10.28 -18.06
C ARG A 171 21.70 -9.38 -19.21
N GLU A 172 21.01 -8.27 -19.46
CA GLU A 172 21.30 -7.33 -20.55
C GLU A 172 22.32 -6.24 -20.14
N LEU A 173 22.42 -5.94 -18.84
CA LEU A 173 23.39 -4.99 -18.27
C LEU A 173 24.89 -5.31 -18.45
N PRO A 174 25.37 -6.56 -18.68
CA PRO A 174 26.78 -6.81 -18.97
C PRO A 174 27.25 -6.25 -20.32
N SER A 175 26.34 -5.78 -21.18
CA SER A 175 26.69 -5.31 -22.52
C SER A 175 27.06 -3.82 -22.64
N ILE A 176 26.88 -3.02 -21.58
CA ILE A 176 27.08 -1.55 -21.64
C ILE A 176 28.33 -1.09 -20.85
N HIS A 177 28.89 -1.91 -19.97
CA HIS A 177 30.24 -1.69 -19.42
C HIS A 177 30.94 -3.02 -19.14
N PRO A 178 32.05 -3.35 -19.83
CA PRO A 178 32.94 -4.39 -19.35
C PRO A 178 33.68 -3.83 -18.12
N VAL A 179 33.12 -4.06 -16.93
CA VAL A 179 33.92 -4.00 -15.70
C VAL A 179 34.73 -5.29 -15.68
N ASN A 180 36.02 -5.15 -15.95
CA ASN A 180 37.00 -6.23 -15.88
C ASN A 180 37.19 -6.62 -14.41
N ILE A 181 36.48 -7.65 -13.95
CA ILE A 181 36.60 -8.21 -12.61
C ILE A 181 37.79 -9.17 -12.60
N ASP A 182 39.01 -8.62 -12.65
CA ASP A 182 40.25 -9.40 -12.43
C ASP A 182 41.23 -8.71 -11.46
N HIS A 183 40.90 -7.54 -10.90
CA HIS A 183 41.79 -6.83 -9.98
C HIS A 183 41.06 -6.19 -8.80
N VAL A 184 40.58 -7.01 -7.86
CA VAL A 184 40.43 -6.57 -6.45
C VAL A 184 40.76 -7.75 -5.54
N ASP A 185 42.04 -8.11 -5.50
CA ASP A 185 42.70 -8.68 -4.32
C ASP A 185 44.19 -8.54 -4.56
N GLU A 186 44.81 -7.55 -3.89
CA GLU A 186 46.15 -7.60 -3.28
C GLU A 186 46.56 -6.18 -2.88
N LEU A 187 46.46 -5.91 -1.58
CA LEU A 187 47.03 -4.73 -0.91
C LEU A 187 48.57 -4.75 -0.97
N PRO A 188 49.23 -3.58 -0.92
CA PRO A 188 50.66 -3.47 -1.24
C PRO A 188 51.56 -3.76 -0.03
N PRO A 189 52.81 -4.19 -0.27
CA PRO A 189 53.92 -3.84 0.59
C PRO A 189 54.94 -2.96 -0.13
N ASN A 190 55.38 -1.92 0.59
CA ASN A 190 56.59 -1.15 0.33
C ASN A 190 57.78 -2.05 -0.02
N ASP A 191 58.60 -1.61 -0.96
CA ASP A 191 59.95 -1.04 -0.74
C ASP A 191 60.91 -1.42 -1.88
N ARG A 192 61.51 -0.37 -2.44
CA ARG A 192 62.88 -0.30 -2.97
C ARG A 192 63.28 -1.09 -4.23
N SER A 193 63.77 -0.27 -5.16
CA SER A 193 65.04 -0.40 -5.85
C SER A 193 65.20 -1.59 -6.81
N HIS A 194 65.32 -1.27 -8.10
CA HIS A 194 66.61 -1.24 -8.79
C HIS A 194 66.35 -1.24 -10.31
N TYR A 195 67.09 -0.36 -11.02
CA TYR A 195 67.75 -0.57 -12.33
C TYR A 195 67.01 -1.39 -13.41
N ASN A 196 67.00 -1.07 -14.70
CA ASN A 196 67.63 -0.10 -15.57
C ASN A 196 67.15 -0.50 -16.98
N THR A 197 67.17 0.45 -17.92
CA THR A 197 67.43 0.27 -19.37
C THR A 197 67.31 -1.14 -19.98
N PHE A 198 66.46 -1.31 -21.00
CA PHE A 198 66.77 -1.10 -22.43
C PHE A 198 65.47 -1.11 -23.25
#